data_AF-A0A9X5EEG0-F1
#
_entry.id   AF-A0A9X5EEG0-F1
#
_cell.length_a   1.000
_cell.length_b   1.000
_cell.length_c   1.000
_cell.angle_alpha   90.00
_cell.angle_beta   90.00
_cell.angle_gamma   90.00
#
_symmetry.space_group_name_H-M   'P 1'
#
loop_
_entity.id
_entity.type
_entity.pdbx_description
1 polymer ?
#
loop_
_entity_poly.entity_id
_entity_poly.type
_entity_poly.pdbx_seq_one_letter_code
_entity_poly.pdbx_strand_id
1 'polypeptide(L)'
;MEYVLSRLIMATALSLADTADASPAGSSAARTDPAAMPERVCEIRQRAWCITQADSIITDIPAWAQTDPDHTWRIHHRRYPDSDLVIFEPRGCRKALADTVEPIRFSHGVMWEGASWDEILVRLRKDGTCDLTLRVPVWVEGSPDWPFNEGRVNLVACKDEACTLNQPTIADLTDKYQSLRGSK
;
A
#
# COMPACT_ATOMS: atom_id res chain seq x y z
N MET A 1 -46.96 15.30 -14.32
CA MET A 1 -46.96 14.39 -15.49
C MET A 1 -45.60 13.74 -15.53
N GLU A 2 -45.39 12.45 -15.36
CA GLU A 2 -46.22 11.29 -15.04
C GLU A 2 -45.33 10.34 -14.24
N TYR A 3 -45.93 9.60 -13.30
CA TYR A 3 -45.29 8.53 -12.54
C TYR A 3 -45.15 7.29 -13.40
N VAL A 4 -44.02 6.57 -13.34
CA VAL A 4 -43.98 5.15 -13.71
C VAL A 4 -43.19 4.36 -12.66
N LEU A 5 -43.96 3.78 -11.72
CA LEU A 5 -43.57 2.62 -10.92
C LEU A 5 -43.33 1.42 -11.85
N SER A 6 -42.27 0.64 -11.62
CA SER A 6 -42.17 -0.70 -12.21
C SER A 6 -41.69 -1.76 -11.20
N ARG A 7 -42.72 -2.37 -10.60
CA ARG A 7 -42.94 -3.77 -10.18
C ARG A 7 -41.78 -4.60 -9.61
N LEU A 8 -41.93 -4.86 -8.31
CA LEU A 8 -41.60 -6.10 -7.60
C LEU A 8 -41.99 -7.36 -8.39
N ILE A 9 -41.11 -8.37 -8.42
CA ILE A 9 -41.48 -9.78 -8.65
C ILE A 9 -40.96 -10.60 -7.46
N MET A 10 -41.90 -11.08 -6.64
CA MET A 10 -41.70 -12.26 -5.77
C MET A 10 -42.20 -13.49 -6.52
N ALA A 11 -41.44 -14.59 -6.48
CA ALA A 11 -41.90 -15.96 -6.76
C ALA A 11 -40.87 -16.92 -6.13
N THR A 12 -41.12 -17.44 -4.92
CA THR A 12 -41.70 -18.76 -4.58
C THR A 12 -40.68 -19.88 -4.45
N ALA A 13 -40.78 -20.55 -3.30
CA ALA A 13 -39.98 -21.65 -2.78
C ALA A 13 -40.46 -23.03 -3.26
N LEU A 14 -39.82 -24.08 -2.69
CA LEU A 14 -40.07 -25.53 -2.73
C LEU A 14 -39.36 -26.23 -3.90
N SER A 15 -38.78 -27.43 -3.79
CA SER A 15 -38.49 -28.38 -2.71
C SER A 15 -37.66 -29.49 -3.36
N LEU A 16 -36.83 -30.20 -2.59
CA LEU A 16 -36.81 -31.67 -2.46
C LEU A 16 -35.49 -32.10 -1.81
N ALA A 17 -35.65 -32.72 -0.64
CA ALA A 17 -34.69 -33.67 -0.09
C ALA A 17 -34.65 -34.89 -1.01
N ASP A 18 -33.47 -35.52 -1.18
CA ASP A 18 -33.35 -36.93 -0.82
C ASP A 18 -31.91 -37.45 -0.77
N THR A 19 -31.78 -38.50 0.02
CA THR A 19 -30.73 -39.53 0.05
C THR A 19 -29.35 -39.16 0.59
N ALA A 20 -29.17 -39.52 1.86
CA ALA A 20 -27.90 -39.97 2.40
C ALA A 20 -27.35 -41.14 1.56
N ASP A 21 -26.07 -41.06 1.20
CA ASP A 21 -25.29 -42.24 0.92
C ASP A 21 -24.00 -42.19 1.72
N ALA A 22 -23.77 -43.27 2.46
CA ALA A 22 -22.66 -43.44 3.37
C ALA A 22 -21.46 -43.98 2.58
N SER A 23 -20.35 -43.27 2.62
CA SER A 23 -19.04 -43.82 2.23
C SER A 23 -17.95 -43.24 3.12
N PRO A 24 -17.49 -43.94 4.17
CA PRO A 24 -16.25 -43.61 4.84
C PRO A 24 -15.13 -44.41 4.19
N ALA A 25 -14.76 -44.05 2.96
CA ALA A 25 -13.48 -44.47 2.41
C ALA A 25 -12.43 -43.47 2.91
N GLY A 26 -11.72 -43.86 3.97
CA GLY A 26 -10.53 -43.18 4.45
C GLY A 26 -9.45 -43.17 3.38
N SER A 27 -9.55 -42.24 2.42
CA SER A 27 -8.41 -41.73 1.70
C SER A 27 -7.79 -40.65 2.57
N SER A 28 -6.75 -41.04 3.30
CA SER A 28 -5.75 -40.12 3.83
C SER A 28 -5.10 -39.41 2.64
N ALA A 29 -5.80 -38.42 2.09
CA ALA A 29 -5.19 -37.36 1.31
C ALA A 29 -4.19 -36.71 2.27
N ALA A 30 -2.91 -37.05 2.09
CA ALA A 30 -1.84 -36.25 2.63
C ALA A 30 -2.15 -34.82 2.22
N ARG A 31 -2.61 -34.01 3.17
CA ARG A 31 -2.74 -32.57 2.99
C ARG A 31 -1.34 -32.13 2.62
N THR A 32 -1.15 -31.85 1.33
CA THR A 32 -0.01 -31.09 0.88
C THR A 32 -0.24 -29.74 1.54
N ASP A 33 0.44 -29.51 2.67
CA ASP A 33 0.41 -28.20 3.30
C ASP A 33 0.74 -27.19 2.20
N PRO A 34 -0.10 -26.14 2.02
CA PRO A 34 0.17 -25.14 1.01
C PRO A 34 1.58 -24.62 1.25
N ALA A 35 2.43 -24.69 0.22
CA ALA A 35 3.80 -24.22 0.27
C ALA A 35 3.80 -22.84 0.93
N ALA A 36 4.40 -22.74 2.11
CA ALA A 36 4.41 -21.50 2.87
C ALA A 36 4.97 -20.41 1.96
N MET A 37 4.18 -19.35 1.72
CA MET A 37 4.68 -18.21 0.97
C MET A 37 5.93 -17.69 1.67
N PRO A 38 7.02 -17.40 0.93
CA PRO A 38 8.23 -16.88 1.55
C PRO A 38 7.89 -15.64 2.37
N GLU A 39 8.42 -15.60 3.59
CA GLU A 39 8.24 -14.43 4.46
C GLU A 39 8.74 -13.20 3.71
N ARG A 40 7.89 -12.18 3.62
CA ARG A 40 8.31 -10.88 3.09
C ARG A 40 9.40 -10.36 4.04
N VAL A 41 10.50 -9.87 3.49
CA VAL A 41 11.60 -9.28 4.27
C VAL A 41 11.64 -7.78 3.97
N CYS A 42 11.87 -6.97 5.00
CA CYS A 42 12.14 -5.54 4.81
C CYS A 42 13.51 -5.37 4.14
N GLU A 43 13.53 -4.80 2.94
CA GLU A 43 14.77 -4.49 2.22
C GLU A 43 15.40 -3.19 2.73
N ILE A 44 14.56 -2.18 2.92
CA ILE A 44 14.92 -0.96 3.63
C ILE A 44 14.30 -1.07 5.00
N ARG A 45 15.11 -0.94 6.05
CA ARG A 45 14.62 -0.93 7.42
C ARG A 45 15.02 0.38 8.09
N GLN A 46 14.03 1.26 8.24
CA GLN A 46 14.09 2.39 9.16
C GLN A 46 13.39 2.00 10.46
N ARG A 47 13.63 2.75 11.55
CA ARG A 47 12.97 2.42 12.82
C ARG A 47 11.45 2.60 12.76
N ALA A 48 10.96 3.63 12.06
CA ALA A 48 9.53 3.90 11.97
C ALA A 48 8.84 3.15 10.81
N TRP A 49 9.58 2.75 9.77
CA TRP A 49 9.00 2.16 8.57
C TRP A 49 9.98 1.28 7.80
N CYS A 50 9.46 0.43 6.93
CA CYS A 50 10.26 -0.39 6.04
C CYS A 50 9.63 -0.54 4.65
N ILE A 51 10.43 -0.92 3.65
CA ILE A 51 9.94 -1.35 2.34
C ILE A 51 10.13 -2.85 2.16
N THR A 52 9.06 -3.56 1.84
CA THR A 52 9.06 -5.00 1.58
C THR A 52 9.01 -5.29 0.07
N GLN A 53 10.13 -5.36 -0.66
CA GLN A 53 10.01 -5.59 -2.12
C GLN A 53 11.22 -6.14 -2.91
N ALA A 54 11.17 -7.42 -3.28
CA ALA A 54 12.24 -8.21 -3.93
C ALA A 54 12.82 -7.76 -5.30
N ASP A 55 12.26 -6.77 -6.01
CA ASP A 55 12.62 -6.47 -7.43
C ASP A 55 12.72 -4.96 -7.74
N SER A 56 13.26 -4.19 -6.79
CA SER A 56 13.45 -2.74 -6.94
C SER A 56 14.92 -2.33 -6.97
N ILE A 57 15.17 -1.13 -7.49
CA ILE A 57 16.43 -0.40 -7.28
C ILE A 57 16.11 0.73 -6.31
N ILE A 58 16.89 0.80 -5.25
CA ILE A 58 16.71 1.74 -4.15
C ILE A 58 17.94 2.63 -4.08
N THR A 59 17.71 3.94 -4.06
CA THR A 59 18.76 4.95 -3.88
C THR A 59 18.44 5.81 -2.66
N ASP A 60 19.38 5.88 -1.70
CA ASP A 60 19.34 6.82 -0.56
C ASP A 60 20.14 8.07 -0.91
N ILE A 61 19.47 9.23 -0.89
CA ILE A 61 20.06 10.54 -1.10
C ILE A 61 20.00 11.30 0.23
N PRO A 62 21.12 11.42 0.97
CA PRO A 62 21.14 12.14 2.23
C PRO A 62 21.01 13.65 2.01
N ALA A 63 20.44 14.35 3.00
CA ALA A 63 20.31 15.80 3.01
C ALA A 63 21.65 16.52 2.78
N TRP A 64 21.64 17.60 2.01
CA TRP A 64 22.82 18.47 1.87
C TRP A 64 22.68 19.72 2.74
N ALA A 65 21.48 20.30 2.83
CA ALA A 65 21.17 21.45 3.67
C ALA A 65 20.31 21.08 4.90
N GLN A 66 20.27 21.98 5.89
CA GLN A 66 19.47 21.77 7.09
C GLN A 66 17.96 21.79 6.82
N THR A 67 17.55 22.55 5.81
CA THR A 67 16.16 22.68 5.34
C THR A 67 15.68 21.49 4.53
N ASP A 68 16.60 20.66 4.04
CA ASP A 68 16.26 19.48 3.26
C ASP A 68 15.72 18.38 4.19
N PRO A 69 14.82 17.51 3.68
CA PRO A 69 14.51 16.25 4.36
C PRO A 69 15.81 15.49 4.63
N ASP A 70 15.87 14.80 5.77
CA ASP A 70 17.09 14.12 6.25
C ASP A 70 17.58 13.10 5.21
N HIS A 71 16.63 12.40 4.61
CA HIS A 71 16.86 11.43 3.55
C HIS A 71 15.76 11.52 2.48
N THR A 72 16.17 11.38 1.22
CA THR A 72 15.27 11.16 0.09
C THR A 72 15.54 9.80 -0.50
N TRP A 73 14.55 8.92 -0.43
CA TRP A 73 14.60 7.58 -0.98
C TRP A 73 13.95 7.58 -2.35
N ARG A 74 14.67 7.19 -3.39
CA ARG A 74 14.09 6.90 -4.71
C ARG A 74 14.05 5.41 -4.92
N ILE A 75 12.86 4.89 -5.20
CA ILE A 75 12.63 3.48 -5.46
C ILE A 75 11.96 3.36 -6.82
N HIS A 76 12.56 2.62 -7.75
CA HIS A 76 11.87 2.23 -8.98
C HIS A 76 11.97 0.73 -9.20
N HIS A 77 10.98 0.20 -9.90
CA HIS A 77 10.93 -1.20 -10.25
C HIS A 77 11.97 -1.52 -11.33
N ARG A 78 12.67 -2.65 -11.22
CA ARG A 78 13.72 -3.01 -12.20
C ARG A 78 13.20 -3.14 -13.62
N ARG A 79 11.94 -3.55 -13.79
CA ARG A 79 11.31 -3.70 -15.11
C ARG A 79 10.65 -2.42 -15.63
N TYR A 80 10.45 -1.42 -14.77
CA TYR A 80 9.78 -0.16 -15.11
C TYR A 80 10.64 1.00 -14.59
N PRO A 81 11.72 1.38 -15.32
CA PRO A 81 12.67 2.37 -14.82
C PRO A 81 12.07 3.76 -14.62
N ASP A 82 10.98 4.09 -15.34
CA ASP A 82 10.27 5.36 -15.20
C ASP A 82 9.22 5.35 -14.07
N SER A 83 9.17 4.27 -13.27
CA SER A 83 8.18 4.08 -12.20
C SER A 83 8.77 4.46 -10.84
N ASP A 84 9.07 5.73 -10.63
CA ASP A 84 9.62 6.20 -9.37
C ASP A 84 8.55 6.27 -8.26
N LEU A 85 8.90 5.79 -7.08
CA LEU A 85 8.33 6.17 -5.80
C LEU A 85 9.41 6.93 -5.04
N VAL A 86 9.12 8.17 -4.67
CA VAL A 86 10.03 9.02 -3.91
C VAL A 86 9.49 9.20 -2.49
N ILE A 87 10.32 8.95 -1.47
CA ILE A 87 9.97 9.14 -0.06
C ILE A 87 10.91 10.17 0.53
N PHE A 88 10.34 11.28 1.00
CA PHE A 88 11.04 12.27 1.79
C PHE A 88 10.85 11.96 3.27
N GLU A 89 11.94 11.59 3.93
CA GLU A 89 12.00 11.30 5.35
C GLU A 89 12.50 12.55 6.10
N PRO A 90 11.66 13.20 6.94
CA PRO A 90 12.11 14.33 7.73
C PRO A 90 13.03 13.88 8.88
N ARG A 91 13.78 14.84 9.41
CA ARG A 91 14.66 14.64 10.56
C ARG A 91 13.87 14.11 11.75
N GLY A 92 14.41 13.07 12.40
CA GLY A 92 13.83 12.48 13.60
C GLY A 92 13.00 11.21 13.38
N CYS A 93 12.55 10.93 12.15
CA CYS A 93 11.83 9.69 11.81
C CYS A 93 12.61 8.42 12.18
N ARG A 94 13.94 8.45 12.04
CA ARG A 94 14.83 7.32 12.37
C ARG A 94 14.92 6.97 13.84
N LYS A 95 14.33 7.75 14.74
CA LYS A 95 14.38 7.51 16.20
C LYS A 95 13.07 6.95 16.75
N ALA A 96 11.99 7.02 15.99
CA ALA A 96 10.66 6.61 16.40
C ALA A 96 10.34 5.21 15.89
N LEU A 97 9.47 4.51 16.61
CA LEU A 97 8.75 3.35 16.09
C LEU A 97 7.38 3.82 15.59
N ALA A 98 6.70 3.02 14.78
CA ALA A 98 5.34 3.32 14.37
C ALA A 98 4.48 2.06 14.24
N ASP A 99 3.32 2.07 14.86
CA ASP A 99 2.31 1.02 14.76
C ASP A 99 1.06 1.47 14.00
N THR A 100 1.00 2.75 13.62
CA THR A 100 -0.12 3.35 12.88
C THR A 100 0.37 4.11 11.65
N VAL A 101 -0.50 4.13 10.63
CA VAL A 101 -0.30 4.84 9.38
C VAL A 101 -1.54 5.68 9.12
N GLU A 102 -1.40 7.00 9.07
CA GLU A 102 -2.51 7.94 8.88
C GLU A 102 -2.31 8.79 7.62
N PRO A 103 -3.30 8.87 6.70
CA PRO A 103 -3.25 9.79 5.57
C PRO A 103 -3.56 11.20 6.07
N ILE A 104 -2.62 12.12 5.91
CA ILE A 104 -2.80 13.51 6.35
C ILE A 104 -3.28 14.39 5.20
N ARG A 105 -2.60 14.33 4.06
CA ARG A 105 -2.87 15.20 2.91
C ARG A 105 -2.56 14.47 1.60
N PHE A 106 -3.35 14.78 0.59
CA PHE A 106 -3.07 14.46 -0.80
C PHE A 106 -2.99 15.76 -1.60
N SER A 107 -2.07 15.85 -2.54
CA SER A 107 -1.95 16.98 -3.45
C SER A 107 -1.57 16.50 -4.83
N HIS A 108 -2.39 16.84 -5.81
CA HIS A 108 -2.22 16.39 -7.18
C HIS A 108 -1.43 17.41 -8.01
N GLY A 109 -0.53 16.92 -8.84
CA GLY A 109 0.21 17.74 -9.82
C GLY A 109 1.19 18.75 -9.20
N VAL A 110 1.84 18.38 -8.10
CA VAL A 110 2.91 19.17 -7.47
C VAL A 110 4.14 19.15 -8.37
N MET A 111 4.69 20.33 -8.68
CA MET A 111 5.91 20.45 -9.49
C MET A 111 7.15 20.14 -8.65
N TRP A 112 7.97 19.19 -9.11
CA TRP A 112 9.26 18.86 -8.51
C TRP A 112 10.22 18.28 -9.54
N GLU A 113 11.47 18.74 -9.51
CA GLU A 113 12.52 18.38 -10.48
C GLU A 113 12.09 18.49 -11.94
N GLY A 114 11.29 19.51 -12.26
CA GLY A 114 10.80 19.76 -13.62
C GLY A 114 9.66 18.85 -14.09
N ALA A 115 9.17 17.95 -13.24
CA ALA A 115 8.04 17.06 -13.54
C ALA A 115 6.87 17.29 -12.57
N SER A 116 5.69 16.78 -12.94
CA SER A 116 4.46 16.85 -12.15
C SER A 116 4.23 15.55 -11.39
N TRP A 117 3.95 15.65 -10.09
CA TRP A 117 3.84 14.52 -9.17
C TRP A 117 2.55 14.56 -8.36
N ASP A 118 2.02 13.39 -8.03
CA ASP A 118 1.05 13.24 -6.95
C ASP A 118 1.80 13.08 -5.63
N GLU A 119 1.47 13.94 -4.66
CA GLU A 119 2.10 13.99 -3.35
C GLU A 119 1.14 13.48 -2.27
N ILE A 120 1.64 12.61 -1.41
CA ILE A 120 0.91 11.99 -0.32
C ILE A 120 1.68 12.24 0.98
N LEU A 121 1.08 12.95 1.92
CA LEU A 121 1.61 13.11 3.28
C LEU A 121 1.00 12.05 4.19
N VAL A 122 1.86 11.21 4.77
CA VAL A 122 1.48 10.14 5.68
C VAL A 122 2.14 10.35 7.02
N ARG A 123 1.37 10.21 8.09
CA ARG A 123 1.86 10.27 9.46
C ARG A 123 1.97 8.88 10.05
N LEU A 124 3.16 8.58 10.57
CA LEU A 124 3.48 7.39 11.32
C LEU A 124 3.53 7.74 12.81
N ARG A 125 2.82 6.99 13.66
CA ARG A 125 2.82 7.21 15.11
C ARG A 125 3.05 5.92 15.90
N LYS A 126 3.70 6.07 17.06
CA LYS A 126 3.65 5.18 18.22
C LYS A 126 4.12 5.94 19.47
N ASP A 127 5.38 6.37 19.45
CA ASP A 127 6.10 7.07 20.52
C ASP A 127 6.56 8.50 20.11
N GLY A 128 6.35 8.83 18.85
CA GLY A 128 6.60 10.13 18.25
C GLY A 128 5.77 10.31 16.99
N THR A 129 6.02 11.40 16.26
CA THR A 129 5.38 11.67 14.97
C THR A 129 6.45 11.69 13.88
N CYS A 130 6.26 10.86 12.85
CA CYS A 130 7.07 10.84 11.65
C CYS A 130 6.17 11.08 10.43
N ASP A 131 6.29 12.25 9.81
CA ASP A 131 5.46 12.64 8.66
C ASP A 131 6.24 12.40 7.37
N LEU A 132 6.02 11.25 6.74
CA LEU A 132 6.62 10.94 5.45
C LEU A 132 5.86 11.63 4.33
N THR A 133 6.59 12.25 3.40
CA THR A 133 6.02 12.72 2.14
C THR A 133 6.39 11.74 1.05
N LEU A 134 5.39 11.11 0.43
CA LEU A 134 5.57 10.25 -0.72
C LEU A 134 5.23 11.04 -1.99
N ARG A 135 5.99 10.83 -3.05
CA ARG A 135 5.65 11.31 -4.39
C ARG A 135 5.65 10.16 -5.37
N VAL A 136 4.62 10.14 -6.20
CA VAL A 136 4.49 9.23 -7.35
C VAL A 136 4.21 10.05 -8.60
N PRO A 137 4.68 9.64 -9.78
CA PRO A 137 4.37 10.32 -11.03
C PRO A 137 2.87 10.46 -11.18
N VAL A 138 2.42 11.61 -11.70
CA VAL A 138 1.00 11.76 -12.07
C VAL A 138 0.68 10.68 -13.09
N TRP A 139 -0.35 9.88 -12.80
CA TRP A 139 -0.78 8.86 -13.72
C TRP A 139 -1.27 9.49 -15.02
N VAL A 140 -0.64 9.13 -16.13
CA VAL A 140 -1.16 9.35 -17.48
C VAL A 140 -1.44 7.98 -18.11
N GLU A 141 -2.31 7.95 -19.10
CA GLU A 141 -2.61 6.72 -19.82
C GLU A 141 -1.32 6.11 -20.40
N GLY A 142 -1.07 4.83 -20.11
CA GLY A 142 0.16 4.13 -20.50
C GLY A 142 1.33 4.23 -19.52
N SER A 143 1.22 5.04 -18.46
CA SER A 143 2.22 5.03 -17.38
C SER A 143 2.20 3.72 -16.59
N PRO A 144 3.36 3.23 -16.12
CA PRO A 144 3.41 2.14 -15.15
C PRO A 144 2.60 2.52 -13.92
N ASP A 145 1.61 1.70 -13.57
CA ASP A 145 0.80 1.87 -12.37
C ASP A 145 1.53 1.42 -11.10
N TRP A 146 2.68 0.77 -11.25
CA TRP A 146 3.47 0.17 -10.18
C TRP A 146 3.68 1.08 -8.95
N PRO A 147 4.11 2.36 -9.04
CA PRO A 147 4.37 3.16 -7.84
C PRO A 147 3.11 3.37 -7.02
N PHE A 148 1.98 3.47 -7.73
CA PHE A 148 0.66 3.66 -7.16
C PHE A 148 0.08 2.34 -6.64
N ASN A 149 0.10 1.27 -7.42
CA ASN A 149 -0.60 0.02 -7.08
C ASN A 149 0.24 -0.95 -6.26
N GLU A 150 1.56 -0.92 -6.38
CA GLU A 150 2.47 -1.86 -5.72
C GLU A 150 3.44 -1.16 -4.78
N GLY A 151 4.17 -0.15 -5.27
CA GLY A 151 5.23 0.54 -4.53
C GLY A 151 4.76 1.04 -3.16
N ARG A 152 3.61 1.73 -3.11
CA ARG A 152 3.04 2.22 -1.82
C ARG A 152 2.61 1.11 -0.88
N VAL A 153 2.19 -0.05 -1.40
CA VAL A 153 1.72 -1.19 -0.60
C VAL A 153 2.87 -1.81 0.16
N ASN A 154 4.07 -1.69 -0.39
CA ASN A 154 5.27 -2.25 0.20
C ASN A 154 5.83 -1.37 1.31
N LEU A 155 5.30 -0.16 1.53
CA LEU A 155 5.68 0.69 2.65
C LEU A 155 4.85 0.32 3.89
N VAL A 156 5.54 -0.21 4.90
CA VAL A 156 4.96 -0.78 6.12
C VAL A 156 5.48 0.00 7.34
N ALA A 157 4.63 0.23 8.34
CA ALA A 157 5.06 0.80 9.62
C ALA A 157 5.77 -0.24 10.50
N CYS A 158 6.84 0.15 11.18
CA CYS A 158 7.61 -0.72 12.06
C CYS A 158 7.28 -0.48 13.53
N LYS A 159 6.40 -1.32 14.10
CA LYS A 159 5.98 -1.18 15.51
C LYS A 159 7.03 -1.62 16.51
N ASP A 160 7.98 -2.43 16.08
CA ASP A 160 9.02 -3.03 16.90
C ASP A 160 10.32 -2.99 16.11
N GLU A 161 11.44 -3.20 16.80
CA GLU A 161 12.74 -3.20 16.15
C GLU A 161 12.76 -4.19 15.00
N ALA A 162 12.17 -5.38 15.16
CA ALA A 162 12.14 -6.44 14.16
C ALA A 162 11.31 -6.10 12.90
N CYS A 163 10.48 -5.05 12.95
CA CYS A 163 9.53 -4.65 11.92
C CYS A 163 8.65 -5.82 11.42
N THR A 164 7.95 -6.47 12.35
CA THR A 164 7.07 -7.59 12.02
C THR A 164 5.94 -7.19 11.08
N LEU A 165 5.74 -7.88 9.94
CA LEU A 165 4.95 -7.39 8.79
C LEU A 165 3.42 -7.47 8.91
N ASN A 166 2.87 -7.78 10.07
CA ASN A 166 1.42 -7.82 10.29
C ASN A 166 0.85 -6.43 10.64
N GLN A 167 1.39 -5.37 10.03
CA GLN A 167 1.09 -3.97 10.35
C GLN A 167 0.28 -3.29 9.24
N PRO A 168 -0.46 -2.22 9.58
CA PRO A 168 -1.14 -1.41 8.59
C PRO A 168 -0.14 -0.88 7.56
N THR A 169 -0.57 -0.87 6.30
CA THR A 169 0.18 -0.37 5.16
C THR A 169 -0.42 0.93 4.67
N ILE A 170 0.35 1.71 3.91
CA ILE A 170 -0.19 2.90 3.25
C ILE A 170 -1.29 2.53 2.24
N ALA A 171 -1.30 1.29 1.75
CA ALA A 171 -2.33 0.81 0.84
C ALA A 171 -3.71 0.65 1.47
N ASP A 172 -3.81 0.51 2.79
CA ASP A 172 -5.10 0.50 3.49
C ASP A 172 -5.84 1.84 3.37
N LEU A 173 -5.15 2.87 2.85
CA LEU A 173 -5.65 4.21 2.64
C LEU A 173 -6.00 4.48 1.16
N THR A 174 -5.82 3.48 0.28
CA THR A 174 -6.04 3.57 -1.18
C THR A 174 -7.43 4.08 -1.52
N ASP A 175 -8.48 3.59 -0.86
CA ASP A 175 -9.87 3.98 -1.15
C ASP A 175 -10.13 5.47 -0.86
N LYS A 176 -9.49 5.98 0.21
CA LYS A 176 -9.53 7.40 0.56
C LYS A 176 -8.79 8.25 -0.48
N TYR A 177 -7.74 7.72 -1.10
CA TYR A 177 -7.02 8.42 -2.18
C TYR A 177 -7.76 8.36 -3.51
N GLN A 178 -8.33 7.21 -3.88
CA GLN A 178 -9.11 7.07 -5.11
C GLN A 178 -10.33 7.98 -5.11
N SER A 179 -11.03 8.10 -3.98
CA SER A 179 -12.16 9.03 -3.84
C SER A 179 -11.74 10.50 -3.97
N LEU A 180 -10.57 10.90 -3.45
CA LEU A 180 -10.03 12.25 -3.65
C LEU A 180 -9.65 12.53 -5.10
N ARG A 181 -9.20 11.51 -5.85
CA ARG A 181 -8.87 11.63 -7.28
C ARG A 181 -10.11 11.74 -8.17
N GLY A 182 -11.16 10.97 -7.88
CA GLY A 182 -12.40 10.92 -8.65
C GLY A 182 -13.35 12.10 -8.42
N SER A 183 -13.05 13.01 -7.47
CA SER A 183 -13.89 14.17 -7.13
C SER A 183 -13.58 15.42 -7.97
N LYS A 184 -12.99 15.27 -9.17
CA LYS A 184 -12.73 16.38 -10.11
C LYS A 184 -13.85 16.53 -11.13
#